data_AF-A0A934REJ2-F1
#
_entry.id   AF-A0A934REJ2-F1
#
_cell.length_a   1.000
_cell.length_b   1.000
_cell.length_c   1.000
_cell.angle_alpha   90.00
_cell.angle_beta   90.00
_cell.angle_gamma   90.00
#
_symmetry.space_group_name_H-M   'P 1'
#
loop_
_entity.id
_entity.type
_entity.pdbx_description
1 polymer ?
#
loop_
_entity_poly.entity_id
_entity_poly.type
_entity_poly.pdbx_seq_one_letter_code
_entity_poly.pdbx_strand_id
1 'polypeptide(L)'
;MKLKLALLALSLTCATIPFSSCGAVATAAVLNEASNDSERKAFDQGVMMGRKDAKSGRQNNFGKYSTMYNSSTKDAFARGYRSGYASRS
;
A
#
# COMPACT_ATOMS: atom_id res chain seq x y z
N MET A 1 -56.54 -25.96 23.86
CA MET A 1 -56.45 -25.11 25.08
C MET A 1 -55.46 -25.73 26.06
N LYS A 2 -54.39 -25.01 26.42
CA LYS A 2 -53.72 -25.00 27.73
C LYS A 2 -52.50 -24.08 27.61
N LEU A 3 -52.68 -22.85 28.09
CA LEU A 3 -51.61 -21.91 28.39
C LEU A 3 -50.65 -22.54 29.40
N LYS A 4 -49.34 -22.36 29.20
CA LYS A 4 -48.39 -22.25 30.31
C LYS A 4 -47.49 -21.04 30.06
N LEU A 5 -47.81 -19.99 30.80
CA LEU A 5 -47.01 -18.82 31.06
C LEU A 5 -46.07 -19.16 32.23
N ALA A 6 -44.76 -19.02 32.03
CA ALA A 6 -43.76 -18.94 33.10
C ALA A 6 -42.48 -18.32 32.48
N LEU A 7 -42.28 -17.02 32.69
CA LEU A 7 -41.41 -16.42 33.72
C LEU A 7 -39.91 -16.50 33.39
N LEU A 8 -39.37 -15.32 33.07
CA LEU A 8 -38.22 -14.70 33.72
C LEU A 8 -36.90 -15.49 33.75
N ALA A 9 -35.95 -15.11 32.88
CA ALA A 9 -34.54 -15.11 33.24
C ALA A 9 -33.77 -14.06 32.40
N LEU A 10 -33.68 -12.88 33.01
CA LEU A 10 -32.63 -11.90 32.84
C LEU A 10 -31.26 -12.60 32.72
N SER A 11 -30.65 -12.60 31.54
CA SER A 11 -29.21 -12.87 31.41
C SER A 11 -28.57 -11.77 30.57
N LEU A 12 -28.34 -10.66 31.26
CA LEU A 12 -27.38 -9.65 30.89
C LEU A 12 -25.98 -10.26 31.03
N THR A 13 -25.57 -11.11 30.10
CA THR A 13 -24.15 -11.48 29.96
C THR A 13 -23.49 -10.44 29.07
N CYS A 14 -23.26 -9.26 29.62
CA CYS A 14 -22.21 -8.38 29.11
C CYS A 14 -20.89 -9.08 29.45
N ALA A 15 -20.45 -9.98 28.57
CA ALA A 15 -19.11 -10.55 28.65
C ALA A 15 -18.13 -9.40 28.43
N THR A 16 -17.65 -8.84 29.54
CA THR A 16 -16.47 -7.99 29.57
C THR A 16 -15.31 -8.85 29.06
N ILE A 17 -14.98 -8.69 27.79
CA ILE A 17 -13.76 -9.24 27.22
C ILE A 17 -12.63 -8.38 27.80
N PRO A 18 -11.75 -8.89 28.68
CA PRO A 18 -10.49 -8.21 28.91
C PRO A 18 -9.68 -8.39 27.62
N PHE A 19 -9.73 -7.41 26.71
CA PHE A 19 -8.72 -7.27 25.66
C PHE A 19 -7.40 -6.82 26.32
N SER A 20 -6.80 -7.74 27.06
CA SER A 20 -5.43 -7.66 27.53
C SER A 20 -4.72 -8.92 27.06
N SER A 21 -4.51 -9.00 25.75
CA SER A 21 -3.33 -9.68 25.24
C SER A 21 -2.80 -8.83 24.10
N CYS A 22 -1.65 -8.22 24.38
CA CYS A 22 -0.73 -7.69 23.40
C CYS A 22 -0.28 -8.88 22.54
N GLY A 23 -1.12 -9.27 21.58
CA GLY A 23 -0.79 -10.26 20.58
C GLY A 23 0.07 -9.59 19.52
N ALA A 24 1.39 -9.64 19.70
CA ALA A 24 2.34 -9.31 18.66
C ALA A 24 2.28 -10.37 17.55
N VAL A 25 1.30 -10.24 16.64
CA VAL A 25 1.29 -10.99 15.37
C VAL A 25 0.90 -10.04 14.25
N ALA A 26 1.83 -9.17 13.90
CA ALA A 26 1.83 -8.48 12.62
C ALA A 26 3.28 -8.13 12.26
N THR A 27 4.08 -9.11 11.88
CA THR A 27 5.45 -8.87 11.39
C THR A 27 5.62 -9.15 9.90
N ALA A 28 4.74 -9.93 9.27
CA ALA A 28 4.80 -10.18 7.83
C ALA A 28 4.10 -9.10 6.98
N ALA A 29 2.95 -8.58 7.43
CA ALA A 29 2.16 -7.63 6.65
C ALA A 29 2.81 -6.22 6.57
N VAL A 30 3.49 -5.77 7.63
CA VAL A 30 4.08 -4.42 7.70
C VAL A 30 5.30 -4.26 6.79
N LEU A 31 6.09 -5.33 6.63
CA LEU A 31 7.23 -5.32 5.71
C LEU A 31 6.77 -5.27 4.25
N ASN A 32 5.68 -6.00 3.94
CA ASN A 32 5.12 -6.03 2.59
C ASN A 32 4.46 -4.69 2.22
N GLU A 33 3.81 -4.01 3.17
CA GLU A 33 3.22 -2.70 2.92
C GLU A 33 4.31 -1.63 2.69
N ALA A 34 5.38 -1.62 3.48
CA ALA A 34 6.48 -0.67 3.33
C ALA A 34 7.24 -0.82 1.99
N SER A 35 7.40 -2.05 1.47
CA SER A 35 7.97 -2.28 0.14
C SER A 35 7.02 -1.80 -0.96
N ASN A 36 5.72 -2.10 -0.86
CA ASN A 36 4.71 -1.63 -1.81
C ASN A 36 4.65 -0.09 -1.86
N ASP A 37 4.72 0.57 -0.71
CA ASP A 37 4.75 2.02 -0.63
C ASP A 37 6.01 2.62 -1.26
N SER A 38 7.17 1.99 -1.03
CA SER A 38 8.44 2.43 -1.60
C SER A 38 8.46 2.27 -3.12
N GLU A 39 7.95 1.15 -3.63
CA GLU A 39 7.78 0.91 -5.06
C GLU A 39 6.80 1.90 -5.69
N ARG A 40 5.66 2.18 -5.04
CA ARG A 40 4.68 3.15 -5.51
C ARG A 40 5.27 4.56 -5.60
N LYS A 41 5.98 5.01 -4.55
CA LYS A 41 6.68 6.30 -4.55
C LYS A 41 7.71 6.38 -5.67
N ALA A 42 8.48 5.32 -5.88
CA ALA A 42 9.47 5.26 -6.95
C ALA A 42 8.83 5.28 -8.33
N PHE A 43 7.71 4.58 -8.52
CA PHE A 43 6.91 4.63 -9.75
C PHE A 43 6.42 6.05 -10.03
N ASP A 44 5.82 6.72 -9.05
CA ASP A 44 5.31 8.09 -9.20
C ASP A 44 6.44 9.08 -9.54
N GLN A 45 7.60 8.94 -8.88
CA GLN A 45 8.80 9.70 -9.21
C GLN A 45 9.28 9.44 -10.65
N GLY A 46 9.28 8.18 -11.06
CA GLY A 46 9.58 7.77 -12.42
C GLY A 46 8.66 8.50 -13.41
N VAL A 47 7.34 8.46 -13.20
CA VAL A 47 6.34 9.12 -14.07
C VAL A 47 6.66 10.61 -14.21
N MET A 48 6.92 11.31 -13.11
CA MET A 48 7.26 12.73 -13.14
C MET A 48 8.51 13.03 -13.98
N MET A 49 9.58 12.24 -13.79
CA MET A 49 10.82 12.42 -14.54
C MET A 49 10.67 12.07 -16.03
N GLY A 50 9.93 11.02 -16.34
CA GLY A 50 9.60 10.62 -17.72
C GLY A 50 8.85 11.72 -18.46
N ARG A 51 7.81 12.28 -17.84
CA ARG A 51 7.04 13.41 -18.40
C ARG A 51 7.92 14.64 -18.62
N LYS A 52 8.79 14.95 -17.65
CA LYS A 52 9.73 16.08 -17.74
C LYS A 52 10.69 15.93 -18.92
N ASP A 53 11.27 14.75 -19.09
CA ASP A 53 12.23 14.49 -20.16
C ASP A 53 11.56 14.45 -21.53
N ALA A 54 10.40 13.79 -21.64
CA ALA A 54 9.61 13.79 -22.86
C ALA A 54 9.20 15.21 -23.28
N LYS A 55 8.71 16.03 -22.35
CA LYS A 55 8.37 17.45 -22.59
C LYS A 55 9.59 18.27 -23.04
N SER A 56 10.76 17.94 -22.52
CA SER A 56 12.02 18.63 -22.86
C SER A 56 12.68 18.09 -24.14
N GLY A 57 12.10 17.10 -24.82
CA GLY A 57 12.70 16.45 -25.99
C GLY A 57 13.99 15.68 -25.69
N ARG A 58 14.25 15.34 -24.43
CA ARG A 58 15.41 14.52 -24.05
C ARG A 58 15.12 13.05 -24.37
N GLN A 59 16.19 12.28 -24.55
CA GLN A 59 16.09 10.84 -24.79
C GLN A 59 15.45 10.09 -23.62
N ASN A 60 14.82 8.95 -23.92
CA ASN A 60 14.26 8.03 -22.94
C ASN A 60 15.39 7.30 -22.18
N ASN A 61 15.90 7.92 -21.12
CA ASN A 61 17.01 7.40 -20.32
C ASN A 61 16.75 7.60 -18.82
N PHE A 62 16.06 6.63 -18.20
CA PHE A 62 15.83 6.62 -16.76
C PHE A 62 17.13 6.38 -15.95
N GLY A 63 18.17 5.81 -16.57
CA GLY A 63 19.45 5.49 -15.93
C GLY A 63 20.18 6.74 -15.39
N LYS A 64 19.93 7.90 -15.99
CA LYS A 64 20.39 9.22 -15.52
C LYS A 64 19.94 9.55 -14.08
N TYR A 65 18.85 8.93 -13.62
CA TYR A 65 18.26 9.14 -12.29
C TYR A 65 18.62 8.02 -11.30
N SER A 66 19.75 7.34 -11.50
CA SER A 66 20.17 6.21 -10.66
C SER A 66 20.27 6.51 -9.17
N THR A 67 20.44 7.78 -8.79
CA THR A 67 20.46 8.22 -7.39
C THR A 67 19.06 8.36 -6.77
N MET A 68 17.99 8.28 -7.56
CA MET A 68 16.60 8.43 -7.11
C MET A 68 15.92 7.10 -6.77
N TYR A 69 16.58 5.98 -7.04
CA TYR A 69 16.07 4.65 -6.73
C TYR A 69 17.20 3.75 -6.23
N ASN A 70 16.84 2.64 -5.59
CA ASN A 70 17.78 1.60 -5.20
C ASN A 70 17.45 0.31 -5.96
N SER A 71 18.17 -0.78 -5.68
CA SER A 71 17.97 -2.06 -6.39
C SER A 71 16.55 -2.60 -6.27
N SER A 72 15.85 -2.42 -5.14
CA SER A 72 14.48 -2.92 -4.97
C SER A 72 13.45 -2.03 -5.68
N THR A 73 13.66 -0.72 -5.76
CA THR A 73 12.69 0.20 -6.38
C THR A 73 12.99 0.56 -7.83
N LYS A 74 14.15 0.15 -8.37
CA LYS A 74 14.59 0.43 -9.74
C LYS A 74 13.55 0.06 -10.80
N ASP A 75 12.96 -1.13 -10.67
CA ASP A 75 12.01 -1.64 -11.66
C ASP A 75 10.70 -0.84 -11.64
N ALA A 76 10.20 -0.49 -10.45
CA ALA A 76 9.05 0.39 -10.30
C ALA A 76 9.32 1.79 -10.88
N PHE A 77 10.49 2.38 -10.58
CA PHE A 77 10.90 3.65 -11.15
C PHE A 77 10.99 3.61 -12.68
N ALA A 78 11.62 2.57 -13.24
CA ALA A 78 11.78 2.42 -14.68
C ALA A 78 10.42 2.28 -15.40
N ARG A 79 9.48 1.50 -14.83
CA ARG A 79 8.10 1.38 -15.34
C ARG A 79 7.39 2.74 -15.33
N GLY A 80 7.47 3.47 -14.20
CA GLY A 80 6.90 4.80 -14.07
C GLY A 80 7.49 5.78 -15.09
N TYR A 81 8.82 5.80 -15.24
CA TYR A 81 9.52 6.64 -16.20
C TYR A 81 9.05 6.38 -17.63
N ARG A 82 9.01 5.13 -18.06
CA ARG A 82 8.54 4.78 -19.42
C ARG A 82 7.08 5.18 -19.63
N SER A 83 6.22 4.96 -18.64
CA SER A 83 4.80 5.38 -18.68
C SER A 83 4.67 6.89 -18.84
N GLY A 84 5.40 7.67 -18.02
CA GLY A 84 5.37 9.13 -18.09
C GLY A 84 6.02 9.68 -19.36
N TYR A 85 7.04 9.02 -19.90
CA TYR A 85 7.69 9.43 -21.13
C TYR A 85 6.78 9.19 -22.35
N ALA A 86 6.07 8.05 -22.39
CA ALA A 86 5.15 7.70 -23.47
C ALA A 86 3.86 8.54 -23.48
N SER A 87 3.44 9.10 -22.33
CA SER A 87 2.21 9.91 -22.23
C SER A 87 2.30 11.30 -22.88
N ARG A 88 3.37 11.60 -23.63
CA ARG A 88 3.55 12.83 -24.42
C ARG A 88 3.03 12.66 -25.86
N SER A 89 2.31 11.58 -26.13
CA SER A 89 1.62 11.29 -27.40
C SER A 89 0.50 12.28 -27.65
#